data_AF-A0AAD4R7P3-F1
#
_entry.id   AF-A0AAD4R7P3-F1
#
_cell.length_a   1.000
_cell.length_b   1.000
_cell.length_c   1.000
_cell.angle_alpha   90.00
_cell.angle_beta   90.00
_cell.angle_gamma   90.00
#
_symmetry.space_group_name_H-M   'P 1'
#
loop_
_entity.id
_entity.type
_entity.pdbx_description
1 polymer ?
#
loop_
_entity_poly.entity_id
_entity_poly.type
_entity_poly.pdbx_seq_one_letter_code
_entity_poly.pdbx_strand_id
1 'polypeptide(L)'
;MRTLLGMSMTIVNVHLLATISSFSSQSYYQISASIAKWPARAYMLPECAASNQVKSPYWSNAAECMEFYKSNTLLMDVYFETTSKEVQKEFQGYKVLNFVADAGGTIGLWLGMSIVSVIEFLLFLFMLCRYFINRPAKVKIDPGFDYFASLQQQTQYADLYHLDDHEEETLPPPVQDSR
;
A
#
# COMPACT_ATOMS: atom_id res chain seq x y z
N MET A 1 -17.05 51.78 46.34
CA MET A 1 -17.84 51.60 45.10
C MET A 1 -17.20 50.47 44.31
N ARG A 2 -18.00 49.48 43.88
CA ARG A 2 -17.59 48.11 43.54
C ARG A 2 -16.79 47.98 42.24
N THR A 3 -15.85 47.03 42.27
CA THR A 3 -15.07 46.48 41.16
C THR A 3 -15.96 45.81 40.11
N LEU A 4 -15.71 46.06 38.82
CA LEU A 4 -16.27 45.30 37.69
C LEU A 4 -15.12 44.75 36.84
N LEU A 5 -14.74 43.51 37.12
CA LEU A 5 -13.94 42.66 36.24
C LEU A 5 -14.83 42.25 35.07
N GLY A 6 -14.61 42.85 33.91
CA GLY A 6 -15.19 42.39 32.65
C GLY A 6 -14.57 41.06 32.26
N MET A 7 -15.23 39.96 32.61
CA MET A 7 -14.96 38.64 32.02
C MET A 7 -15.31 38.71 30.53
N SER A 8 -14.29 38.84 29.69
CA SER A 8 -14.39 38.61 28.26
C SER A 8 -14.75 37.15 28.03
N MET A 9 -16.01 36.88 27.75
CA MET A 9 -16.53 35.57 27.39
C MET A 9 -16.03 35.21 25.99
N THR A 10 -14.88 34.53 25.92
CA THR A 10 -14.42 33.91 24.68
C THR A 10 -15.35 32.75 24.35
N ILE A 11 -16.19 32.92 23.33
CA ILE A 11 -16.97 31.82 22.73
C ILE A 11 -15.96 30.92 22.01
N VAL A 12 -15.48 29.89 22.69
CA VAL A 12 -14.68 28.84 22.04
C VAL A 12 -15.64 28.00 21.20
N ASN A 13 -15.54 28.16 19.89
CA ASN A 13 -16.36 27.46 18.91
C ASN A 13 -15.98 25.95 18.94
N VAL A 14 -16.81 25.14 19.58
CA VAL A 14 -16.59 23.69 19.81
C VAL A 14 -16.41 22.90 18.51
N HIS A 15 -16.88 23.43 17.38
CA HIS A 15 -16.84 22.78 16.06
C HIS A 15 -15.42 22.50 15.52
N LEU A 16 -14.38 23.14 16.09
CA LEU A 16 -12.99 23.02 15.63
C LEU A 16 -12.13 22.04 16.46
N LEU A 17 -12.63 21.53 17.58
CA LEU A 17 -11.85 20.68 18.50
C LEU A 17 -12.05 19.17 18.31
N ALA A 18 -12.94 18.76 17.41
CA ALA A 18 -13.27 17.36 17.19
C ALA A 18 -13.00 16.93 15.75
N THR A 19 -11.73 16.97 15.31
CA THR A 19 -11.32 16.21 14.13
C THR A 19 -11.16 14.74 14.53
N ILE A 20 -12.20 13.94 14.31
CA ILE A 20 -12.13 12.49 14.48
C ILE A 20 -11.43 11.94 13.24
N SER A 21 -10.24 11.36 13.41
CA SER A 21 -9.57 10.63 12.33
C SER A 21 -10.39 9.38 11.98
N SER A 22 -10.56 9.12 10.69
CA SER A 22 -11.23 7.90 10.22
C SER A 22 -10.41 6.68 10.63
N PHE A 23 -11.05 5.74 11.33
CA PHE A 23 -10.40 4.52 11.78
C PHE A 23 -10.20 3.55 10.61
N SER A 24 -9.04 2.88 10.59
CA SER A 24 -8.57 2.02 9.48
C SER A 24 -9.43 0.77 9.25
N SER A 25 -10.17 0.30 10.26
CA SER A 25 -11.04 -0.87 10.14
C SER A 25 -12.45 -0.62 10.68
N GLN A 26 -13.41 -0.43 9.78
CA GLN A 26 -14.81 -0.19 10.15
C GLN A 26 -15.72 -1.20 9.44
N SER A 27 -16.80 -1.62 10.11
CA SER A 27 -17.86 -2.44 9.54
C SER A 27 -19.18 -1.69 9.59
N TYR A 28 -19.87 -1.61 8.44
CA TYR A 28 -21.21 -1.04 8.34
C TYR A 28 -22.18 -2.08 7.77
N TYR A 29 -23.44 -1.98 8.15
CA TYR A 29 -24.50 -2.85 7.67
C TYR A 29 -25.48 -2.01 6.84
N GLN A 30 -25.72 -2.42 5.60
CA GLN A 30 -26.78 -1.83 4.79
C GLN A 30 -28.12 -2.45 5.20
N ILE A 31 -29.12 -1.60 5.41
CA ILE A 31 -30.44 -2.02 5.88
C ILE A 31 -31.43 -1.81 4.73
N SER A 32 -32.05 -2.91 4.30
CA SER A 32 -33.17 -2.91 3.36
C SER A 32 -34.41 -3.34 4.14
N ALA A 33 -35.39 -2.44 4.27
CA ALA A 33 -36.64 -2.71 4.99
C ALA A 33 -37.79 -2.96 4.03
N SER A 34 -38.58 -4.00 4.29
CA SER A 34 -39.87 -4.22 3.64
C SER A 34 -40.98 -4.27 4.71
N ILE A 35 -42.13 -3.67 4.41
CA ILE A 35 -43.23 -3.53 5.36
C ILE A 35 -44.49 -4.11 4.73
N ALA A 36 -45.18 -4.96 5.47
CA ALA A 36 -46.47 -5.54 5.08
C ALA A 36 -47.50 -5.35 6.21
N LYS A 37 -48.78 -5.35 5.84
CA LYS A 37 -49.87 -5.25 6.80
C LYS A 37 -49.99 -6.57 7.59
N TRP A 38 -49.80 -6.48 8.90
CA TRP A 38 -50.03 -7.56 9.84
C TRP A 38 -51.12 -7.14 10.86
N PRO A 39 -51.99 -8.05 11.33
CA PRO A 39 -52.28 -9.37 10.77
C PRO A 39 -53.06 -9.29 9.45
N ALA A 40 -53.02 -10.36 8.65
CA ALA A 40 -53.83 -10.46 7.44
C ALA A 40 -55.33 -10.43 7.77
N ARG A 41 -56.16 -9.90 6.86
CA ARG A 41 -57.60 -9.72 7.12
C ARG A 41 -58.34 -11.03 7.43
N ALA A 42 -57.89 -12.14 6.83
CA ALA A 42 -58.45 -13.47 7.04
C ALA A 42 -57.73 -14.27 8.16
N TYR A 43 -56.63 -13.75 8.70
CA TYR A 43 -55.89 -14.42 9.76
C TYR A 43 -56.47 -14.04 11.12
N MET A 44 -56.97 -15.03 11.84
CA MET A 44 -57.46 -14.87 13.21
C MET A 44 -56.42 -15.43 14.16
N LEU A 45 -55.97 -14.60 15.10
CA LEU A 45 -55.04 -15.03 16.13
C LEU A 45 -55.72 -16.07 17.04
N PRO A 46 -55.00 -17.14 17.45
CA PRO A 46 -55.56 -18.16 18.33
C PRO A 46 -56.05 -17.59 19.67
N GLU A 47 -55.40 -16.52 20.17
CA GLU A 47 -55.82 -15.81 21.38
C GLU A 47 -57.17 -15.09 21.21
N CYS A 48 -57.49 -14.62 20.01
CA CYS A 48 -58.77 -13.97 19.70
C CYS A 48 -59.84 -14.97 19.22
N ALA A 49 -59.45 -16.18 18.77
CA ALA A 49 -60.36 -17.22 18.28
C ALA A 49 -60.94 -18.09 19.41
N ALA A 50 -60.19 -18.32 20.49
CA ALA A 50 -60.61 -19.16 21.60
C ALA A 50 -61.60 -18.41 22.53
N SER A 51 -62.91 -18.64 22.35
CA SER A 51 -63.99 -17.96 23.09
C SER A 51 -63.86 -17.98 24.61
N ASN A 52 -63.20 -18.99 25.17
CA ASN A 52 -63.03 -19.17 26.61
C ASN A 52 -61.82 -18.39 27.19
N GLN A 53 -61.04 -17.70 26.34
CA GLN A 53 -59.82 -16.96 26.71
C GLN A 53 -59.83 -15.49 26.26
N VAL A 54 -60.94 -14.97 25.73
CA VAL A 54 -61.02 -13.59 25.18
C VAL A 54 -61.21 -12.52 26.26
N LYS A 55 -60.99 -12.83 27.55
CA LYS A 55 -61.19 -11.88 28.64
C LYS A 55 -59.85 -11.33 29.12
N SER A 56 -59.54 -10.11 28.70
CA SER A 56 -58.37 -9.34 29.09
C SER A 56 -58.83 -8.03 29.77
N PRO A 57 -58.01 -7.38 30.60
CA PRO A 57 -58.30 -6.02 31.09
C PRO A 57 -58.53 -4.99 29.97
N TYR A 58 -58.08 -5.28 28.75
CA TYR A 58 -58.10 -4.36 27.60
C TYR A 58 -59.12 -4.73 26.52
N TRP A 59 -59.66 -5.96 26.50
CA TRP A 59 -60.66 -6.41 25.51
C TRP A 59 -61.58 -7.48 26.10
N SER A 60 -62.84 -7.46 25.66
CA SER A 60 -63.88 -8.39 26.14
C SER A 60 -64.45 -9.28 25.03
N ASN A 61 -64.32 -8.83 23.78
CA ASN A 61 -64.87 -9.48 22.60
C ASN A 61 -63.76 -9.82 21.59
N ALA A 62 -64.00 -10.81 20.72
CA ALA A 62 -63.04 -11.22 19.70
C ALA A 62 -62.73 -10.10 18.69
N ALA A 63 -63.71 -9.22 18.41
CA ALA A 63 -63.54 -8.07 17.54
C ALA A 63 -62.59 -7.01 18.14
N GLU A 64 -62.78 -6.68 19.43
CA GLU A 64 -61.92 -5.75 20.18
C GLU A 64 -60.49 -6.29 20.30
N CYS A 65 -60.35 -7.60 20.52
CA CYS A 65 -59.05 -8.28 20.54
C CYS A 65 -58.30 -8.08 19.22
N MET A 66 -58.95 -8.34 18.08
CA MET A 66 -58.36 -8.18 16.76
C MET A 66 -58.03 -6.72 16.41
N GLU A 67 -58.82 -5.76 16.89
CA GLU A 67 -58.56 -4.33 16.70
C GLU A 67 -57.34 -3.87 17.51
N PHE A 68 -57.24 -4.34 18.76
CA PHE A 68 -56.10 -4.06 19.63
C PHE A 68 -54.77 -4.56 19.03
N TYR A 69 -54.73 -5.80 18.50
CA TYR A 69 -53.53 -6.34 17.87
C TYR A 69 -53.17 -5.63 16.55
N LYS A 70 -54.16 -5.10 15.82
CA LYS A 70 -53.91 -4.31 14.59
C LYS A 70 -53.25 -2.97 14.87
N SER A 71 -53.52 -2.34 16.02
CA SER A 71 -52.99 -1.01 16.34
C SER A 71 -51.70 -1.03 17.17
N ASN A 72 -51.46 -2.10 17.93
CA ASN A 72 -50.39 -2.10 18.95
C ASN A 72 -49.24 -3.09 18.68
N THR A 73 -49.35 -3.93 17.64
CA THR A 73 -48.37 -5.00 17.41
C THR A 73 -47.66 -4.83 16.08
N LEU A 74 -46.34 -5.08 16.11
CA LEU A 74 -45.46 -5.15 14.95
C LEU A 74 -44.78 -6.51 14.94
N LEU A 75 -44.74 -7.14 13.76
CA LEU A 75 -43.89 -8.29 13.49
C LEU A 75 -42.62 -7.81 12.77
N MET A 76 -41.45 -8.12 13.31
CA MET A 76 -40.16 -7.74 12.75
C MET A 76 -39.27 -8.98 12.62
N ASP A 77 -38.90 -9.31 11.39
CA ASP A 77 -37.95 -10.37 11.07
C ASP A 77 -36.68 -9.76 10.49
N VAL A 78 -35.53 -10.03 11.13
CA VAL A 78 -34.22 -9.53 10.69
C VAL A 78 -33.38 -10.69 10.17
N TYR A 79 -32.96 -10.58 8.92
CA TYR A 79 -32.17 -11.60 8.23
C TYR A 79 -31.12 -10.96 7.33
N PHE A 80 -30.05 -11.71 7.06
CA PHE A 80 -29.05 -11.31 6.06
C PHE A 80 -29.60 -11.66 4.67
N GLU A 81 -29.57 -10.70 3.74
CA GLU A 81 -30.01 -10.90 2.36
C GLU A 81 -29.13 -11.93 1.64
N THR A 82 -27.83 -11.90 1.89
CA THR A 82 -26.85 -12.84 1.35
C THR A 82 -25.83 -13.27 2.41
N THR A 83 -25.35 -14.52 2.33
CA THR A 83 -24.26 -15.02 3.20
C THR A 83 -22.88 -14.45 2.82
N SER A 84 -22.77 -13.79 1.67
CA SER A 84 -21.56 -13.10 1.23
C SER A 84 -21.41 -11.75 1.91
N LYS A 85 -20.19 -11.45 2.40
CA LYS A 85 -19.82 -10.13 2.94
C LYS A 85 -19.02 -9.37 1.90
N GLU A 86 -19.37 -8.12 1.63
CA GLU A 86 -18.55 -7.23 0.82
C GLU A 86 -17.43 -6.63 1.67
N VAL A 87 -16.20 -6.66 1.16
CA VAL A 87 -15.03 -6.12 1.86
C VAL A 87 -14.33 -5.12 0.94
N GLN A 88 -14.38 -3.84 1.30
CA GLN A 88 -13.71 -2.76 0.59
C GLN A 88 -12.39 -2.46 1.33
N LYS A 89 -11.26 -2.70 0.65
CA LYS A 89 -9.93 -2.40 1.16
C LYS A 89 -9.26 -1.39 0.24
N GLU A 90 -8.80 -0.29 0.81
CA GLU A 90 -7.97 0.66 0.10
C GLU A 90 -6.54 0.13 0.04
N PHE A 91 -6.05 -0.10 -1.17
CA PHE A 91 -4.65 -0.43 -1.41
C PHE A 91 -3.97 0.77 -2.06
N GLN A 92 -2.65 0.89 -1.87
CA GLN A 92 -1.86 1.88 -2.61
C GLN A 92 -2.02 1.63 -4.12
N GLY A 93 -2.56 2.62 -4.84
CA GLY A 93 -2.82 2.52 -6.28
C GLY A 93 -1.54 2.31 -7.11
N TYR A 94 -0.38 2.59 -6.54
CA TYR A 94 0.90 2.37 -7.18
C TYR A 94 1.97 1.95 -6.17
N LYS A 95 2.52 0.75 -6.38
CA LYS A 95 3.64 0.24 -5.58
C LYS A 95 4.96 0.73 -6.17
N VAL A 96 5.99 0.87 -5.34
CA VAL A 96 7.35 1.21 -5.79
C VAL A 96 7.86 0.22 -6.85
N LEU A 97 7.49 -1.05 -6.74
CA LEU A 97 7.85 -2.06 -7.74
C LEU A 97 7.20 -1.80 -9.10
N ASN A 98 5.97 -1.29 -9.13
CA ASN A 98 5.29 -0.91 -10.37
C ASN A 98 5.98 0.31 -10.98
N PHE A 99 6.43 1.27 -10.15
CA PHE A 99 7.27 2.39 -10.59
C PHE A 99 8.54 1.96 -11.29
N VAL A 100 9.29 1.06 -10.65
CA VAL A 100 10.54 0.56 -11.20
C VAL A 100 10.29 -0.28 -12.46
N ALA A 101 9.18 -1.02 -12.54
CA ALA A 101 8.82 -1.78 -13.73
C ALA A 101 8.50 -0.87 -14.93
N ASP A 102 7.73 0.19 -14.73
CA ASP A 102 7.36 1.12 -15.81
C ASP A 102 8.57 1.98 -16.25
N ALA A 103 9.35 2.47 -15.29
CA ALA A 103 10.58 3.20 -15.56
C ALA A 103 11.62 2.30 -16.26
N GLY A 104 11.83 1.08 -15.74
CA GLY A 104 12.74 0.09 -16.30
C GLY A 104 12.34 -0.35 -17.71
N GLY A 105 11.05 -0.55 -17.96
CA GLY A 105 10.55 -0.90 -19.29
C GLY A 105 10.76 0.22 -20.30
N THR A 106 10.50 1.47 -19.92
CA THR A 106 10.70 2.64 -20.79
C THR A 106 12.20 2.92 -21.03
N ILE A 107 13.04 2.97 -20.00
CA ILE A 107 14.49 3.19 -20.19
C ILE A 107 15.16 2.01 -20.93
N GLY A 108 14.71 0.79 -20.68
CA GLY A 108 15.20 -0.41 -21.35
C GLY A 108 14.82 -0.45 -22.82
N LEU A 109 13.61 0.00 -23.18
CA LEU A 109 13.15 0.04 -24.58
C LEU A 109 13.84 1.15 -25.39
N TRP A 110 14.02 2.34 -24.82
CA TRP A 110 14.55 3.50 -25.55
C TRP A 110 16.08 3.52 -25.63
N LEU A 111 16.77 3.19 -24.53
CA LEU A 111 18.23 3.26 -24.45
C LEU A 111 18.90 1.89 -24.63
N GLY A 112 18.13 0.80 -24.70
CA GLY A 112 18.68 -0.56 -24.62
C GLY A 112 19.35 -0.85 -23.27
N MET A 113 18.99 -0.08 -22.22
CA MET A 113 19.60 -0.20 -20.91
C MET A 113 19.20 -1.52 -20.25
N SER A 114 20.18 -2.41 -20.05
CA SER A 114 19.99 -3.67 -19.34
C SER A 114 20.45 -3.57 -17.89
N ILE A 115 20.11 -4.57 -17.06
CA ILE A 115 20.59 -4.64 -15.68
C ILE A 115 22.13 -4.68 -15.59
N VAL A 116 22.79 -5.30 -16.58
CA VAL A 116 24.26 -5.36 -16.65
C VAL A 116 24.84 -3.97 -16.84
N SER A 117 24.25 -3.18 -17.74
CA SER A 117 24.64 -1.79 -18.01
C SER A 117 24.49 -0.89 -16.77
N VAL A 118 23.46 -1.11 -15.96
CA VAL A 118 23.26 -0.38 -14.69
C VAL A 118 24.34 -0.72 -13.67
N ILE A 119 24.68 -2.00 -13.52
CA ILE A 119 25.73 -2.45 -12.60
C ILE A 119 27.09 -1.86 -13.01
N GLU A 120 27.43 -1.90 -14.30
CA GLU A 120 28.66 -1.31 -14.84
C GLU A 120 28.72 0.20 -14.58
N PHE A 121 27.61 0.91 -14.82
CA PHE A 121 27.53 2.35 -14.54
C PHE A 121 27.75 2.67 -13.05
N LEU A 122 27.21 1.87 -12.13
CA LEU A 122 27.43 2.05 -10.69
C LEU A 122 28.88 1.79 -10.28
N LEU A 123 29.52 0.75 -10.83
CA LEU A 123 30.93 0.46 -10.61
C LEU A 123 31.82 1.59 -11.13
N PHE A 124 31.53 2.08 -12.33
CA PHE A 124 32.23 3.22 -12.92
C PHE A 124 32.09 4.46 -12.03
N LEU A 125 30.87 4.78 -11.57
CA LEU A 125 30.61 5.93 -10.71
C LEU A 125 31.32 5.79 -9.35
N PHE A 126 31.37 4.58 -8.78
CA PHE A 126 32.13 4.30 -7.56
C PHE A 126 33.65 4.49 -7.77
N MET A 127 34.22 3.95 -8.85
CA MET A 127 35.62 4.15 -9.20
C MET A 127 35.94 5.64 -9.43
N LEU A 128 35.05 6.35 -10.13
CA LEU A 128 35.15 7.77 -10.39
C LEU A 128 35.14 8.58 -9.08
N CYS A 129 34.21 8.29 -8.18
CA CYS A 129 34.15 8.88 -6.84
C CYS A 129 35.44 8.61 -6.06
N ARG A 130 35.94 7.36 -6.07
CA ARG A 130 37.22 7.02 -5.43
C ARG A 130 38.39 7.79 -6.03
N TYR A 131 38.44 7.94 -7.35
CA TYR A 131 39.46 8.70 -8.04
C TYR A 131 39.42 10.19 -7.68
N PHE A 132 38.23 10.76 -7.54
CA PHE A 132 38.08 12.16 -7.13
C PHE A 132 38.45 12.40 -5.66
N ILE A 133 38.16 11.45 -4.77
CA ILE A 133 38.51 11.53 -3.34
C ILE A 133 40.01 11.28 -3.15
N ASN A 134 40.52 10.19 -3.71
CA ASN A 134 41.92 9.81 -3.67
C ASN A 134 42.57 10.30 -4.95
N ARG A 135 42.94 11.60 -5.03
CA ARG A 135 43.72 12.15 -6.15
C ARG A 135 45.04 11.35 -6.26
N PRO A 136 45.16 10.34 -7.14
CA PRO A 136 46.39 9.55 -7.16
C PRO A 136 47.49 10.42 -7.75
N ALA A 137 48.71 10.28 -7.22
CA ALA A 137 49.87 10.99 -7.75
C ALA A 137 50.03 10.65 -9.24
N LYS A 138 50.39 11.65 -10.06
CA LYS A 138 50.60 11.42 -11.49
C LYS A 138 51.74 10.42 -11.66
N VAL A 139 51.44 9.28 -12.27
CA VAL A 139 52.44 8.30 -12.68
C VAL A 139 53.36 8.96 -13.70
N LYS A 140 54.67 9.01 -13.41
CA LYS A 140 55.67 9.51 -14.35
C LYS A 140 56.03 8.37 -15.28
N ILE A 141 55.73 8.54 -16.56
CA ILE A 141 56.10 7.59 -17.61
C ILE A 141 57.51 7.97 -18.06
N ASP A 142 58.44 7.04 -18.01
CA ASP A 142 59.80 7.27 -18.48
C ASP A 142 59.76 7.48 -20.01
N PRO A 143 60.22 8.65 -20.52
CA PRO A 143 60.09 8.99 -21.94
C PRO A 143 60.98 8.13 -22.88
N GLY A 144 61.78 7.21 -22.33
CA GLY A 144 62.67 6.32 -23.07
C GLY A 144 62.29 4.84 -23.02
N PHE A 145 61.20 4.46 -22.35
CA PHE A 145 60.75 3.06 -22.30
C PHE A 145 59.62 2.84 -23.32
N ASP A 146 59.86 1.97 -24.30
CA ASP A 146 58.87 1.66 -25.34
C ASP A 146 57.98 0.49 -24.89
N TYR A 147 56.84 0.83 -24.31
CA TYR A 147 55.82 -0.12 -23.86
C TYR A 147 55.26 -0.98 -25.00
N PHE A 148 55.23 -0.45 -26.23
CA PHE A 148 54.76 -1.21 -27.39
C PHE A 148 55.73 -2.33 -27.75
N ALA A 149 57.04 -2.07 -27.67
CA ALA A 149 58.04 -3.11 -27.90
C ALA A 149 57.93 -4.25 -26.88
N SER A 150 57.70 -3.94 -25.59
CA SER A 150 57.50 -4.98 -24.57
C SER A 150 56.20 -5.76 -24.76
N LEU A 151 55.12 -5.10 -25.18
CA LEU A 151 53.84 -5.76 -25.45
C LEU A 151 53.92 -6.68 -26.67
N GLN A 152 54.60 -6.24 -27.73
CA GLN A 152 54.88 -7.08 -28.90
C GLN A 152 55.72 -8.30 -28.52
N GLN A 153 56.67 -8.14 -27.59
CA GLN A 153 57.46 -9.25 -27.09
C GLN A 153 56.63 -10.23 -26.26
N GLN A 154 55.65 -9.76 -25.49
CA GLN A 154 54.72 -10.61 -24.72
C GLN A 154 53.72 -11.35 -25.62
N THR A 155 53.14 -10.69 -26.62
CA THR A 155 52.27 -11.34 -27.61
C THR A 155 53.04 -12.40 -28.40
N GLN A 156 54.26 -12.06 -28.85
CA GLN A 156 55.12 -13.02 -29.54
C GLN A 156 55.52 -14.21 -28.64
N TYR A 157 55.69 -14.00 -27.33
CA TYR A 157 55.96 -15.08 -26.38
C TYR A 157 54.73 -15.98 -26.16
N ALA A 158 53.53 -15.40 -26.06
CA ALA A 158 52.28 -16.16 -25.94
C ALA A 158 52.01 -17.03 -27.19
N ASP A 159 52.25 -16.47 -28.38
CA ASP A 159 52.11 -17.19 -29.65
C ASP A 159 53.14 -18.33 -29.79
N LEU A 160 54.38 -18.14 -29.31
CA LEU A 160 55.44 -19.15 -29.40
C LEU A 160 55.20 -20.37 -28.50
N TYR A 161 54.38 -20.22 -27.47
CA TYR A 161 54.09 -21.26 -26.48
C TYR A 161 52.66 -21.80 -26.52
N HIS A 162 51.79 -21.33 -27.43
CA HIS A 162 50.41 -21.79 -27.60
C HIS A 162 49.69 -22.00 -26.25
N LEU A 163 49.79 -21.02 -25.35
CA LEU A 163 49.11 -21.11 -24.06
C LEU A 163 47.61 -20.92 -24.30
N ASP A 164 46.82 -21.96 -24.01
CA ASP A 164 45.36 -21.87 -23.98
C ASP A 164 44.90 -20.78 -23.00
N ASP A 165 43.83 -20.05 -23.35
CA ASP A 165 43.34 -18.76 -22.80
C ASP A 165 42.96 -18.71 -21.29
N HIS A 166 43.52 -19.58 -20.46
CA HIS A 166 43.22 -19.67 -19.03
C HIS A 166 44.47 -19.48 -18.17
N GLU A 167 44.98 -18.24 -18.18
CA GLU A 167 45.69 -17.51 -17.09
C GLU A 167 46.72 -16.55 -17.70
N GLU A 168 46.21 -15.47 -18.29
CA GLU A 168 47.00 -14.33 -18.73
C GLU A 168 47.28 -13.41 -17.53
N GLU A 169 48.25 -13.77 -16.69
CA GLU A 169 48.81 -12.84 -15.71
C GLU A 169 49.94 -12.03 -16.37
N THR A 170 49.55 -11.03 -17.17
CA THR A 170 50.48 -10.01 -17.66
C THR A 170 51.02 -9.22 -16.47
N LEU A 171 52.25 -9.52 -16.05
CA LEU A 171 52.97 -8.74 -15.06
C LEU A 171 53.09 -7.27 -15.54
N PRO A 172 52.61 -6.29 -14.76
CA PRO A 172 52.79 -4.89 -15.12
C PRO A 172 54.29 -4.52 -15.10
N PRO A 173 54.74 -3.59 -15.95
CA PRO A 173 56.11 -3.10 -15.88
C PRO A 173 56.40 -2.54 -14.48
N PRO A 174 57.65 -2.60 -14.00
CA PRO A 174 58.00 -2.14 -12.67
C PRO A 174 57.61 -0.66 -12.53
N VAL A 175 56.57 -0.40 -11.73
CA VAL A 175 56.21 0.95 -11.32
C VAL A 175 57.30 1.39 -10.35
N GLN A 176 58.15 2.32 -10.76
CA GLN A 176 59.09 2.99 -9.85
C GLN A 176 58.26 3.72 -8.81
N ASP A 177 58.27 3.22 -7.57
CA ASP A 177 57.54 3.80 -6.45
C ASP A 177 58.12 5.19 -6.13
N SER A 178 57.36 6.23 -6.46
CA SER A 178 57.73 7.61 -6.18
C SER A 178 57.50 7.88 -4.70
N ARG A 179 58.55 7.69 -3.90
CA ARG A 179 58.65 8.17 -2.52
C ARG A 179 58.30 9.66 -2.43
#